data_AF-A0A4Q3WUU7-F1
#
_entry.id   AF-A0A4Q3WUU7-F1
#
_cell.length_a   1.000
_cell.length_b   1.000
_cell.length_c   1.000
_cell.angle_alpha   90.00
_cell.angle_beta   90.00
_cell.angle_gamma   90.00
#
_symmetry.space_group_name_H-M   'P 1'
#
loop_
_entity.id
_entity.type
_entity.pdbx_description
1 polymer ?
#
loop_
_entity_poly.entity_id
_entity_poly.type
_entity_poly.pdbx_seq_one_letter_code
_entity_poly.pdbx_strand_id
1 'polypeptide(L)'
;MIIFNSPPEAPGMDHLLQQLLNPVNLFEKLGSFEAATQRARRLGYRVYEFDCQAYRSEDDILKAVAQAFGGQSAPSVSGTTDPEQYWRSFQAPPPPQYGAENAALIAFRDFDSFYRRAPNCAQGLLNVLAMRHYWDLKAGYRLLVCIHVREPAFRLELGPALSLEVKV
;
A
#
# COMPACT_ATOMS: atom_id res chain seq x y z
N MET A 1 -24.51 -0.13 -25.75
CA MET A 1 -23.45 -1.13 -25.47
C MET A 1 -22.12 -0.43 -25.72
N ILE A 2 -21.45 0.04 -24.67
CA ILE A 2 -20.15 0.72 -24.79
C ILE A 2 -19.08 -0.38 -24.72
N ILE A 3 -18.39 -0.59 -25.84
CA ILE A 3 -17.25 -1.51 -25.92
C ILE A 3 -16.03 -0.70 -25.47
N PHE A 4 -15.53 -0.99 -24.27
CA PHE A 4 -14.24 -0.44 -23.83
C PHE A 4 -13.14 -1.17 -24.60
N ASN A 5 -12.63 -0.54 -25.66
CA ASN A 5 -11.39 -0.96 -26.28
C ASN A 5 -10.28 -0.76 -25.25
N SER A 6 -9.77 -1.88 -24.73
CA SER A 6 -8.62 -1.85 -23.83
C SER A 6 -7.42 -1.29 -24.61
N PRO A 7 -6.63 -0.36 -24.04
CA PRO A 7 -5.44 0.15 -24.69
C PRO A 7 -4.46 -1.02 -24.97
N PRO A 8 -3.65 -0.91 -26.04
CA PRO A 8 -2.71 -1.96 -26.41
C PRO A 8 -1.76 -2.30 -25.26
N GLU A 9 -1.62 -3.58 -24.97
CA GLU A 9 -0.81 -4.12 -23.88
C GLU A 9 0.66 -3.75 -24.10
N ALA A 10 1.26 -3.04 -23.13
CA ALA A 10 2.70 -2.92 -23.06
C ALA A 10 3.27 -4.31 -22.68
N PRO A 11 4.13 -4.94 -23.50
CA PRO A 11 4.68 -6.24 -23.21
C PRO A 11 5.44 -6.19 -21.87
N GLY A 12 5.01 -7.02 -20.90
CA GLY A 12 5.63 -7.13 -19.57
C GLY A 12 4.93 -6.36 -18.43
N MET A 13 3.88 -5.58 -18.71
CA MET A 13 3.14 -4.86 -17.67
C MET A 13 1.97 -5.72 -17.16
N ASP A 14 1.97 -6.00 -15.86
CA ASP A 14 0.93 -6.81 -15.22
C ASP A 14 -0.43 -6.10 -15.24
N HIS A 15 -1.48 -6.78 -15.71
CA HIS A 15 -2.85 -6.28 -15.70
C HIS A 15 -3.34 -5.83 -14.33
N LEU A 16 -2.83 -6.42 -13.24
CA LEU A 16 -3.19 -5.99 -11.90
C LEU A 16 -2.65 -4.58 -11.59
N LEU A 17 -1.43 -4.29 -12.02
CA LEU A 17 -0.81 -2.96 -11.92
C LEU A 17 -1.57 -1.92 -12.75
N GLN A 18 -2.03 -2.32 -13.94
CA GLN A 18 -2.86 -1.46 -14.79
C GLN A 18 -4.25 -1.18 -14.20
N GLN A 19 -4.77 -2.08 -13.37
CA GLN A 19 -6.06 -1.89 -12.69
C GLN A 19 -5.92 -1.12 -11.39
N LEU A 20 -4.77 -1.25 -10.73
CA LEU A 20 -4.45 -0.63 -9.46
C LEU A 20 -3.48 0.54 -9.68
N LEU A 21 -3.96 1.54 -10.43
CA LEU A 21 -3.18 2.70 -10.88
C LEU A 21 -2.80 3.66 -9.75
N ASN A 22 -3.48 3.56 -8.61
CA ASN A 22 -3.23 4.45 -7.49
C ASN A 22 -2.11 3.87 -6.61
N PRO A 23 -1.24 4.72 -6.03
CA PRO A 23 -0.26 4.29 -5.04
C PRO A 23 -0.92 3.57 -3.86
N VAL A 24 -2.17 3.96 -3.55
CA VAL A 24 -3.03 3.35 -2.54
C VAL A 24 -4.41 3.11 -3.15
N ASN A 25 -4.84 1.86 -3.17
CA ASN A 25 -6.11 1.43 -3.75
C ASN A 25 -7.11 1.14 -2.63
N LEU A 26 -8.20 1.89 -2.62
CA LEU A 26 -9.27 1.79 -1.63
C LEU A 26 -10.37 0.85 -2.11
N PHE A 27 -10.84 0.00 -1.22
CA PHE A 27 -11.92 -0.95 -1.45
C PHE A 27 -12.97 -0.81 -0.35
N GLU A 28 -14.18 -0.43 -0.73
CA GLU A 28 -15.32 -0.35 0.21
C GLU A 28 -15.97 -1.72 0.48
N LYS A 29 -15.84 -2.63 -0.50
CA LYS A 29 -16.40 -3.98 -0.43
C LYS A 29 -15.30 -4.97 -0.10
N LEU A 30 -15.44 -5.67 1.03
CA LEU A 30 -14.51 -6.70 1.46
C LEU A 30 -14.26 -7.77 0.39
N GLY A 31 -15.31 -8.25 -0.29
CA GLY A 31 -15.16 -9.25 -1.35
C GLY A 31 -14.29 -8.77 -2.52
N SER A 32 -14.36 -7.48 -2.88
CA SER A 32 -13.50 -6.90 -3.93
C SER A 32 -12.04 -6.81 -3.48
N PHE A 33 -11.81 -6.44 -2.22
CA PHE A 33 -10.48 -6.46 -1.60
C PHE A 33 -9.89 -7.87 -1.60
N GLU A 34 -10.64 -8.86 -1.12
CA GLU A 34 -10.20 -10.26 -1.07
C GLU A 34 -9.91 -10.83 -2.48
N ALA A 35 -10.75 -10.49 -3.47
CA ALA A 35 -10.51 -10.88 -4.85
C ALA A 35 -9.21 -10.29 -5.42
N ALA A 36 -8.90 -9.03 -5.09
CA ALA A 36 -7.66 -8.38 -5.51
C ALA A 36 -6.43 -9.03 -4.87
N THR A 37 -6.46 -9.28 -3.55
CA THR A 37 -5.33 -9.93 -2.85
C THR A 37 -5.11 -11.36 -3.34
N GLN A 38 -6.17 -12.14 -3.56
CA GLN A 38 -6.08 -13.49 -4.13
C GLN A 38 -5.55 -13.47 -5.57
N ARG A 39 -5.92 -12.47 -6.38
CA ARG A 39 -5.38 -12.32 -7.73
C ARG A 39 -3.88 -12.01 -7.69
N ALA A 40 -3.44 -11.12 -6.81
CA ALA A 40 -2.01 -10.82 -6.63
C ALA A 40 -1.20 -12.07 -6.28
N ARG A 41 -1.68 -12.89 -5.33
CA ARG A 41 -1.06 -14.18 -5.00
C ARG A 41 -0.90 -15.10 -6.22
N ARG A 42 -1.96 -15.22 -7.03
CA ARG A 42 -1.93 -16.04 -8.26
C ARG A 42 -0.94 -15.53 -9.31
N LEU A 43 -0.65 -14.23 -9.30
CA LEU A 43 0.33 -13.59 -10.18
C LEU A 43 1.75 -13.60 -9.60
N GLY A 44 1.97 -14.29 -8.47
CA GLY A 44 3.28 -14.44 -7.85
C GLY A 44 3.68 -13.29 -6.92
N TYR A 45 2.78 -12.37 -6.59
CA TYR A 45 3.08 -11.31 -5.63
C TYR A 45 3.27 -11.90 -4.24
N ARG A 46 4.24 -11.35 -3.51
CA ARG A 46 4.35 -11.54 -2.07
C ARG A 46 3.30 -10.69 -1.38
N VAL A 47 2.26 -11.33 -0.85
CA VAL A 47 1.14 -10.64 -0.23
C VAL A 47 1.30 -10.61 1.29
N TYR A 48 1.42 -9.41 1.84
CA TYR A 48 1.42 -9.13 3.27
C TYR A 48 0.05 -8.57 3.66
N GLU A 49 -0.71 -9.37 4.40
CA GLU A 49 -2.07 -9.01 4.81
C GLU A 49 -2.11 -8.72 6.31
N PHE A 50 -2.68 -7.57 6.66
CA PHE A 50 -2.78 -7.05 8.01
C PHE A 50 -4.25 -6.86 8.36
N ASP A 51 -4.73 -7.61 9.35
CA ASP A 51 -6.05 -7.36 9.95
C ASP A 51 -5.92 -6.26 11.00
N CYS A 52 -6.34 -5.04 10.65
CA CYS A 52 -6.23 -3.88 11.52
C CYS A 52 -7.05 -4.00 12.82
N GLN A 53 -8.00 -4.93 12.91
CA GLN A 53 -8.74 -5.22 14.14
C GLN A 53 -7.94 -6.05 15.13
N ALA A 54 -7.01 -6.89 14.65
CA ALA A 54 -6.20 -7.77 15.49
C ALA A 54 -5.15 -7.01 16.33
N TYR A 55 -4.78 -5.81 15.91
CA TYR A 55 -3.77 -5.00 16.58
C TYR A 55 -4.37 -4.06 17.63
N ARG A 56 -3.71 -3.96 18.79
CA ARG A 56 -4.20 -3.20 19.95
C ARG A 56 -3.67 -1.79 20.00
N SER A 57 -2.50 -1.55 19.40
CA SER A 57 -1.84 -0.23 19.37
C SER A 57 -1.36 0.13 17.96
N GLU A 58 -1.05 1.42 17.76
CA GLU A 58 -0.39 1.91 16.54
C GLU A 58 0.99 1.27 16.34
N ASP A 59 1.74 1.14 17.43
CA ASP A 59 3.05 0.51 17.48
C ASP A 59 3.04 -0.92 16.96
N ASP A 60 2.01 -1.70 17.31
CA ASP A 60 1.91 -3.10 16.87
C ASP A 60 1.75 -3.20 15.34
N ILE A 61 0.95 -2.31 14.73
CA ILE A 61 0.74 -2.26 13.28
C ILE A 61 2.03 -1.80 12.59
N LEU A 62 2.65 -0.73 13.08
CA LEU A 62 3.89 -0.21 12.49
C LEU A 62 5.02 -1.23 12.54
N LYS A 63 5.17 -1.95 13.66
CA LYS A 63 6.13 -3.06 13.80
C LYS A 63 5.84 -4.17 12.81
N ALA A 64 4.57 -4.59 12.68
CA ALA A 64 4.19 -5.63 11.74
C ALA A 64 4.49 -5.21 10.27
N VAL A 65 4.20 -3.97 9.90
CA VAL A 65 4.51 -3.43 8.57
C VAL A 65 6.02 -3.35 8.34
N ALA A 66 6.79 -2.85 9.31
CA ALA A 66 8.24 -2.78 9.20
C ALA A 66 8.89 -4.16 9.03
N GLN A 67 8.40 -5.16 9.76
CA GLN A 67 8.85 -6.54 9.66
C GLN A 67 8.56 -7.16 8.28
N ALA A 68 7.41 -6.85 7.68
CA ALA A 68 7.08 -7.32 6.33
C ALA A 68 8.07 -6.83 5.26
N PHE A 69 8.73 -5.69 5.50
CA PHE A 69 9.77 -5.15 4.64
C PHE A 69 11.21 -5.49 5.09
N GLY A 70 11.37 -6.38 6.07
CA GLY A 70 12.69 -6.80 6.57
C GLY A 70 13.37 -5.80 7.51
N GLY A 71 12.65 -4.82 8.05
CA GLY A 71 13.16 -3.92 9.09
C GLY A 71 13.26 -4.64 10.43
N GLN A 72 14.37 -4.45 11.15
CA GLN A 72 14.57 -5.06 12.49
C GLN A 72 13.83 -4.31 13.61
N SER A 73 13.48 -3.04 13.39
CA SER A 73 12.77 -2.19 14.36
C SER A 73 11.97 -1.13 13.60
N ALA A 74 10.66 -0.99 13.87
CA ALA A 74 9.94 0.20 13.42
C ALA A 74 10.44 1.39 14.26
N PRO A 75 10.95 2.47 13.64
CA PRO A 75 11.08 3.73 14.35
C PRO A 75 9.70 4.11 14.92
N SER A 76 9.65 4.66 16.12
CA SER A 76 8.39 5.22 16.60
C SER A 76 7.96 6.34 15.66
N VAL A 77 6.79 6.21 15.04
CA VAL A 77 6.16 7.27 14.21
C VAL A 77 5.50 8.32 15.12
N SER A 78 5.40 8.06 16.44
CA SER A 78 4.82 8.99 17.39
C SER A 78 5.76 10.18 17.60
N GLY A 79 5.49 11.29 16.91
CA GLY A 79 6.15 12.58 17.16
C GLY A 79 7.20 13.01 16.12
N THR A 80 7.55 12.18 15.14
CA THR A 80 8.30 12.66 13.97
C THR A 80 7.32 13.22 12.95
N THR A 81 7.26 14.55 12.86
CA THR A 81 6.52 15.29 11.84
C THR A 81 7.05 15.07 10.41
N ASP A 82 8.14 14.29 10.27
CA ASP A 82 8.82 14.07 9.02
C ASP A 82 8.78 12.59 8.58
N PRO A 83 7.79 12.20 7.76
CA PRO A 83 7.72 10.91 7.08
C PRO A 83 8.99 10.55 6.31
N GLU A 84 9.75 11.55 5.85
CA GLU A 84 11.02 11.37 5.14
C GLU A 84 12.12 10.88 6.09
N GLN A 85 12.15 11.37 7.32
CA GLN A 85 13.09 10.94 8.36
C GLN A 85 12.85 9.49 8.80
N TYR A 86 11.59 9.09 9.00
CA TYR A 86 11.21 7.70 9.25
C TYR A 86 11.74 6.80 8.13
N TRP A 87 11.57 7.24 6.89
CA TRP A 87 11.98 6.46 5.73
C TRP A 87 13.50 6.38 5.53
N ARG A 88 14.25 7.47 5.75
CA ARG A 88 15.73 7.45 5.67
C ARG A 88 16.36 6.49 6.67
N SER A 89 15.70 6.23 7.81
CA SER A 89 16.15 5.24 8.78
C SER A 89 15.89 3.79 8.34
N PHE A 90 15.00 3.58 7.37
CA PHE A 90 14.65 2.27 6.86
C PHE A 90 15.65 1.82 5.77
N GLN A 91 16.65 1.02 6.15
CA GLN A 91 17.56 0.38 5.21
C GLN A 91 16.91 -0.87 4.61
N ALA A 92 16.21 -0.71 3.49
CA ALA A 92 15.73 -1.86 2.73
C ALA A 92 16.93 -2.66 2.18
N PRO A 93 16.87 -4.01 2.20
CA PRO A 93 17.92 -4.84 1.60
C PRO A 93 18.14 -4.50 0.12
N PRO A 94 19.36 -4.70 -0.41
CA PRO A 94 19.66 -4.39 -1.80
C PRO A 94 18.82 -5.25 -2.76
N PRO A 95 18.53 -4.75 -3.96
CA PRO A 95 17.49 -5.36 -4.76
C PRO A 95 17.86 -6.65 -5.48
N PRO A 96 16.91 -7.56 -5.70
CA PRO A 96 17.03 -8.60 -6.72
C PRO A 96 16.80 -8.01 -8.13
N GLN A 97 17.53 -8.52 -9.12
CA GLN A 97 17.49 -8.05 -10.50
C GLN A 97 16.39 -8.80 -11.30
N TYR A 98 15.20 -8.19 -11.38
CA TYR A 98 14.04 -8.55 -12.22
C TYR A 98 13.32 -9.90 -11.96
N GLY A 99 11.97 -9.86 -11.89
CA GLY A 99 11.07 -11.03 -11.87
C GLY A 99 9.81 -10.83 -11.01
N ALA A 100 8.89 -11.80 -10.99
CA ALA A 100 7.70 -11.75 -10.12
C ALA A 100 8.08 -11.80 -8.62
N GLU A 101 9.28 -12.32 -8.34
CA GLU A 101 9.96 -12.25 -7.04
C GLU A 101 10.13 -10.82 -6.49
N ASN A 102 10.02 -9.79 -7.35
CA ASN A 102 10.12 -8.37 -6.99
C ASN A 102 8.77 -7.66 -6.85
N ALA A 103 7.68 -8.43 -6.84
CA ALA A 103 6.34 -7.90 -6.70
C ALA A 103 5.79 -8.17 -5.28
N ALA A 104 5.38 -7.11 -4.60
CA ALA A 104 4.78 -7.17 -3.27
C ALA A 104 3.43 -6.46 -3.27
N LEU A 105 2.49 -7.00 -2.50
CA LEU A 105 1.22 -6.34 -2.20
C LEU A 105 1.06 -6.23 -0.69
N ILE A 106 0.77 -5.04 -0.23
CA ILE A 106 0.36 -4.77 1.15
C ILE A 106 -1.14 -4.58 1.19
N ALA A 107 -1.79 -5.38 2.02
CA ALA A 107 -3.23 -5.42 2.15
C ALA A 107 -3.61 -5.11 3.60
N PHE A 108 -4.32 -3.99 3.82
CA PHE A 108 -4.90 -3.67 5.11
C PHE A 108 -6.39 -3.98 5.11
N ARG A 109 -6.80 -4.95 5.93
CA ARG A 109 -8.20 -5.30 6.16
C ARG A 109 -8.76 -4.45 7.30
N ASP A 110 -9.96 -3.89 7.10
CA ASP A 110 -10.69 -3.12 8.11
C ASP A 110 -9.88 -1.94 8.68
N PHE A 111 -9.24 -1.20 7.77
CA PHE A 111 -8.28 -0.13 8.09
C PHE A 111 -8.92 1.03 8.85
N ASP A 112 -10.22 1.25 8.70
CA ASP A 112 -10.99 2.21 9.49
C ASP A 112 -10.86 1.97 11.01
N SER A 113 -10.60 0.73 11.43
CA SER A 113 -10.36 0.39 12.84
C SER A 113 -9.03 0.97 13.33
N PHE A 114 -7.98 0.95 12.49
CA PHE A 114 -6.71 1.60 12.81
C PHE A 114 -6.84 3.12 12.76
N TYR A 115 -7.45 3.65 11.69
CA TYR A 115 -7.63 5.08 11.52
C TYR A 115 -8.41 5.73 12.68
N ARG A 116 -9.48 5.10 13.17
CA ARG A 116 -10.25 5.60 14.32
C ARG A 116 -9.43 5.67 15.61
N ARG A 117 -8.48 4.76 15.80
CA ARG A 117 -7.63 4.72 17.00
C ARG A 117 -6.49 5.75 16.91
N ALA A 118 -5.86 5.87 15.75
CA ALA A 118 -4.67 6.69 15.56
C ALA A 118 -4.66 7.35 14.17
N PRO A 119 -5.49 8.39 13.94
CA PRO A 119 -5.73 8.94 12.60
C PRO A 119 -4.47 9.54 11.97
N ASN A 120 -3.67 10.27 12.75
CA ASN A 120 -2.42 10.87 12.28
C ASN A 120 -1.39 9.80 11.88
N CYS A 121 -1.27 8.73 12.68
CA CYS A 121 -0.37 7.63 12.41
C CYS A 121 -0.80 6.86 11.15
N ALA A 122 -2.10 6.55 11.05
CA ALA A 122 -2.66 5.88 9.88
C ALA A 122 -2.44 6.70 8.60
N GLN A 123 -2.70 8.01 8.62
CA GLN A 123 -2.43 8.88 7.48
C GLN A 123 -0.94 8.94 7.14
N GLY A 124 -0.08 9.07 8.16
CA GLY A 124 1.37 9.03 7.99
C GLY A 124 1.84 7.75 7.31
N LEU A 125 1.33 6.60 7.74
CA LEU A 125 1.61 5.30 7.13
C LEU A 125 1.20 5.26 5.66
N LEU A 126 0.00 5.75 5.31
CA LEU A 126 -0.45 5.77 3.91
C LEU A 126 0.41 6.66 3.03
N ASN A 127 0.81 7.83 3.54
CA ASN A 127 1.70 8.74 2.83
C ASN A 127 3.06 8.11 2.57
N VAL A 128 3.62 7.41 3.58
CA VAL A 128 4.89 6.66 3.45
C VAL A 128 4.76 5.56 2.40
N LEU A 129 3.69 4.76 2.45
CA LEU A 129 3.48 3.66 1.51
C LEU A 129 3.24 4.17 0.07
N ALA A 130 2.50 5.26 -0.10
CA ALA A 130 2.30 5.89 -1.40
C ALA A 130 3.61 6.40 -2.00
N MET A 131 4.47 7.03 -1.18
CA MET A 131 5.78 7.48 -1.62
C MET A 131 6.71 6.30 -1.91
N ARG A 132 6.67 5.23 -1.11
CA ARG A 132 7.42 4.01 -1.37
C ARG A 132 7.01 3.36 -2.69
N HIS A 133 5.72 3.28 -2.99
CA HIS A 133 5.23 2.78 -4.27
C HIS A 133 5.86 3.53 -5.45
N TYR A 134 5.92 4.86 -5.38
CA TYR A 134 6.55 5.68 -6.42
C TYR A 134 8.04 5.36 -6.61
N TRP A 135 8.79 5.25 -5.52
CA TRP A 135 10.22 4.90 -5.57
C TRP A 135 10.46 3.48 -6.06
N ASP A 136 9.61 2.54 -5.64
CA ASP A 136 9.65 1.16 -6.08
C ASP A 136 9.43 1.06 -7.59
N LEU A 137 8.43 1.75 -8.13
CA LEU A 137 8.20 1.82 -9.58
C LEU A 137 9.41 2.38 -10.34
N LYS A 138 10.02 3.47 -9.84
CA LYS A 138 11.23 4.05 -10.45
C LYS A 138 12.41 3.09 -10.46
N ALA A 139 12.51 2.23 -9.47
CA ALA A 139 13.58 1.26 -9.36
C ALA A 139 13.25 -0.11 -10.01
N GLY A 140 12.09 -0.23 -10.68
CA GLY A 140 11.66 -1.46 -11.36
C GLY A 140 10.99 -2.50 -10.45
N TYR A 141 10.68 -2.17 -9.20
CA TYR A 141 9.88 -3.00 -8.29
C TYR A 141 8.39 -2.73 -8.48
N ARG A 142 7.57 -3.66 -7.99
CA ARG A 142 6.12 -3.57 -8.03
C ARG A 142 5.60 -3.66 -6.62
N LEU A 143 5.34 -2.51 -5.99
CA LEU A 143 4.61 -2.48 -4.73
C LEU A 143 3.17 -2.07 -5.01
N LEU A 144 2.20 -2.86 -4.55
CA LEU A 144 0.80 -2.47 -4.56
C LEU A 144 0.33 -2.30 -3.13
N VAL A 145 -0.49 -1.28 -2.90
CA VAL A 145 -1.12 -1.05 -1.59
C VAL A 145 -2.62 -1.11 -1.77
N CYS A 146 -3.27 -1.99 -1.03
CA CYS A 146 -4.71 -2.20 -1.02
C CYS A 146 -5.24 -2.00 0.39
N ILE A 147 -6.34 -1.26 0.51
CA ILE A 147 -6.97 -0.92 1.79
C ILE A 147 -8.44 -1.24 1.70
N HIS A 148 -8.93 -2.06 2.61
CA HIS A 148 -10.35 -2.21 2.88
C HIS A 148 -10.80 -1.22 3.94
N VAL A 149 -11.87 -0.48 3.65
CA VAL A 149 -12.55 0.42 4.60
C VAL A 149 -14.05 0.18 4.52
N ARG A 150 -14.74 0.06 5.67
CA ARG A 150 -16.21 -0.05 5.68
C ARG A 150 -16.89 1.31 5.60
N GLU A 151 -16.33 2.28 6.30
CA GLU A 151 -16.82 3.66 6.38
C GLU A 151 -15.61 4.58 6.17
N PRO A 152 -15.47 5.22 4.99
CA PRO A 152 -14.32 6.07 4.72
C PRO A 152 -14.41 7.36 5.56
N ALA A 153 -13.73 7.37 6.70
CA ALA A 153 -13.62 8.53 7.58
C ALA A 153 -12.44 9.46 7.24
N PHE A 154 -11.67 9.15 6.20
CA PHE A 154 -10.44 9.86 5.84
C PHE A 154 -10.40 10.26 4.38
N ARG A 155 -9.66 11.34 4.09
CA ARG A 155 -9.30 11.76 2.73
C ARG A 155 -7.81 11.49 2.53
N LEU A 156 -7.46 10.86 1.41
CA LEU A 156 -6.07 10.76 0.99
C LEU A 156 -5.59 12.15 0.55
N GLU A 157 -4.96 12.88 1.46
CA GLU A 157 -4.22 14.09 1.14
C GLU A 157 -2.83 13.70 0.67
N LEU A 158 -2.74 13.31 -0.60
CA LEU A 158 -1.46 13.31 -1.28
C LEU A 158 -1.06 14.80 -1.40
N GLY A 159 0.05 15.20 -0.78
CA GLY A 159 0.51 16.60 -0.80
C GLY A 159 0.61 17.18 -2.22
N PRO A 160 0.92 18.48 -2.37
CA PRO A 160 0.80 19.21 -3.65
C PRO A 160 1.59 18.62 -4.84
N ALA A 161 2.47 17.65 -4.61
CA ALA A 161 3.18 16.92 -5.64
C ALA A 161 2.39 15.76 -6.28
N LEU A 162 1.30 15.27 -5.67
CA LEU A 162 0.62 14.02 -6.08
C LEU A 162 -0.90 14.05 -5.84
N SER A 163 -1.61 15.15 -6.09
CA SER A 163 -3.08 15.17 -5.94
C SER A 163 -3.77 14.12 -6.84
N LEU A 164 -4.29 13.03 -6.27
CA LEU A 164 -5.21 12.11 -6.97
C LEU A 164 -6.65 12.48 -6.62
N GLU A 165 -7.40 12.94 -7.62
CA GLU A 165 -8.86 13.06 -7.52
C GLU A 165 -9.49 11.67 -7.52
N VAL A 166 -10.10 11.27 -6.41
CA VAL A 166 -10.97 10.11 -6.36
C VAL A 166 -12.29 10.49 -7.02
N LYS A 167 -12.55 10.01 -8.24
CA LYS A 167 -13.89 10.07 -8.83
C LYS A 167 -14.76 9.01 -8.17
N VAL A 168 -15.80 9.49 -7.47
CA VAL A 168 -16.94 8.68 -7.01
C VAL A 168 -17.83 8.32 -8.18
#